data_AF-A0A017H9B4-F1
#
_entry.id   AF-A0A017H9B4-F1
#
_cell.length_a   1.000
_cell.length_b   1.000
_cell.length_c   1.000
_cell.angle_alpha   90.00
_cell.angle_beta   90.00
_cell.angle_gamma   90.00
#
_symmetry.space_group_name_H-M   'P 1'
#
loop_
_entity.id
_entity.type
_entity.pdbx_description
1 polymer ?
#
loop_
_entity_poly.entity_id
_entity_poly.type
_entity_poly.pdbx_seq_one_letter_code
_entity_poly.pdbx_strand_id
1 'polypeptide(L)'
;MRVAHGREVQRARLSNISATGARLWQLSPLTPGGLVILCQLDMKIPAKVVWSNERQTGVTFLKPLKPADLQALAGTVGQAAPPAGGWRHHGFREIS
;
A
#
# COMPACT_ATOMS: atom_id res chain seq x y z
N MET A 1 -1.70 5.15 -2.54
CA MET A 1 -1.46 5.69 -1.18
C MET A 1 -0.31 6.67 -1.16
N ARG A 2 -0.11 7.35 -0.03
CA ARG A 2 1.11 8.12 0.25
C ARG A 2 1.86 7.46 1.42
N VAL A 3 3.18 7.56 1.43
CA VAL A 3 4.05 7.07 2.50
C VAL A 3 4.86 8.25 3.00
N ALA A 4 4.74 8.56 4.29
CA ALA A 4 5.54 9.57 4.94
C ALA A 4 6.73 8.93 5.65
N HIS A 5 7.93 9.48 5.44
CA HIS A 5 9.18 9.09 6.09
C HIS A 5 9.94 10.37 6.49
N GLY A 6 9.98 10.68 7.79
CA GLY A 6 10.52 11.95 8.26
C GLY A 6 9.74 13.14 7.69
N ARG A 7 10.43 13.99 6.91
CA ARG A 7 9.84 15.16 6.22
C ARG A 7 9.40 14.85 4.78
N GLU A 8 9.73 13.67 4.26
CA GLU A 8 9.43 13.29 2.89
C GLU A 8 8.08 12.56 2.82
N VAL A 9 7.33 12.84 1.75
CA VAL A 9 6.08 12.15 1.45
C VAL A 9 6.11 11.70 0.00
N GLN A 10 6.10 10.38 -0.20
CA GLN A 10 6.15 9.76 -1.52
C GLN A 10 4.83 9.08 -1.86
N ARG A 11 4.47 9.01 -3.14
CA ARG A 11 3.34 8.19 -3.59
C ARG A 11 3.80 6.75 -3.72
N ALA A 12 2.97 5.80 -3.32
CA ALA A 12 3.25 4.37 -3.45
C ALA A 12 1.98 3.60 -3.85
N ARG A 13 2.18 2.44 -4.47
CA ARG A 13 1.11 1.48 -4.76
C ARG A 13 1.13 0.35 -3.74
N LEU A 14 -0.05 -0.01 -3.24
CA LEU A 14 -0.23 -1.21 -2.44
C LEU A 14 -0.27 -2.42 -3.37
N SER A 15 0.65 -3.37 -3.17
CA SER A 15 0.69 -4.61 -3.96
C SER A 15 0.11 -5.81 -3.20
N ASN A 16 0.25 -5.82 -1.88
CA ASN A 16 -0.28 -6.85 -0.99
C ASN A 16 -0.42 -6.26 0.41
N ILE A 17 -1.40 -6.73 1.17
CA ILE A 17 -1.65 -6.36 2.56
C ILE A 17 -2.17 -7.54 3.38
N SER A 18 -1.77 -7.60 4.64
CA SER A 18 -2.27 -8.51 5.66
C SER A 18 -2.65 -7.73 6.92
N ALA A 19 -3.11 -8.42 7.98
CA ALA A 19 -3.36 -7.77 9.27
C ALA A 19 -2.09 -7.18 9.91
N THR A 20 -0.91 -7.68 9.57
CA THR A 20 0.36 -7.33 10.25
C THR A 20 1.33 -6.55 9.38
N GLY A 21 1.12 -6.47 8.06
CA GLY A 21 2.03 -5.74 7.20
C GLY A 21 1.52 -5.53 5.78
N ALA A 22 2.37 -4.90 4.98
CA ALA A 22 2.08 -4.58 3.59
C ALA A 22 3.33 -4.62 2.72
N ARG A 23 3.11 -4.81 1.42
CA ARG A 23 4.14 -4.67 0.38
C ARG A 23 3.78 -3.52 -0.54
N LEU A 24 4.73 -2.60 -0.70
CA LEU A 24 4.58 -1.35 -1.44
C LEU A 24 5.48 -1.34 -2.68
N TRP A 25 5.03 -0.66 -3.73
CA TRP A 25 5.75 -0.44 -5.00
C TRP A 25 5.84 1.06 -5.29
N GLN A 26 6.73 1.43 -6.21
CA GLN A 26 6.95 2.81 -6.67
C GLN A 26 7.40 3.76 -5.55
N LEU A 27 8.20 3.23 -4.63
CA LEU A 27 8.79 3.97 -3.52
C LEU A 27 10.31 4.01 -3.72
N SER A 28 10.97 5.11 -3.35
CA SER A 28 12.43 5.09 -3.26
C SER A 28 12.85 4.10 -2.16
N PRO A 29 14.01 3.43 -2.30
CA PRO A 29 14.48 2.51 -1.28
C PRO A 29 14.55 3.18 0.09
N LEU A 30 13.94 2.54 1.10
CA LEU A 30 14.00 2.99 2.48
C LEU A 30 14.92 2.12 3.31
N THR A 31 15.52 2.71 4.34
CA THR A 31 16.38 1.97 5.28
C THR A 31 15.55 0.95 6.08
N PRO A 32 15.96 -0.34 6.11
CA PRO A 32 15.38 -1.32 7.01
C PRO A 32 15.42 -0.84 8.46
N GLY A 33 14.32 -1.04 9.18
CA GLY A 33 14.12 -0.53 10.53
C GLY A 33 13.57 0.89 10.63
N GLY A 34 13.54 1.65 9.53
CA GLY A 34 12.96 2.99 9.48
C GLY A 34 11.46 3.00 9.78
N LEU A 35 10.99 4.07 10.44
CA LEU A 35 9.58 4.27 10.74
C LEU A 35 8.89 5.07 9.64
N VAL A 36 7.74 4.58 9.18
CA VAL A 36 6.94 5.22 8.15
C VAL A 36 5.49 5.32 8.55
N ILE A 37 4.76 6.23 7.93
CA ILE A 37 3.30 6.32 8.06
C ILE A 37 2.69 6.11 6.68
N LEU A 38 1.87 5.07 6.54
CA LEU A 38 1.07 4.84 5.34
C LEU A 38 -0.20 5.68 5.47
N CYS A 39 -0.42 6.56 4.50
CA CYS A 39 -1.57 7.45 4.42
C CYS A 39 -2.46 7.04 3.26
N GLN A 40 -3.69 6.62 3.55
CA GLN A 40 -4.70 6.26 2.55
C GLN A 40 -6.05 6.78 3.01
N LEU A 41 -6.67 7.66 2.21
CA LEU A 41 -7.85 8.43 2.62
C LEU A 41 -7.60 9.12 3.97
N ASP A 42 -8.46 8.89 4.96
CA ASP A 42 -8.36 9.45 6.31
C ASP A 42 -7.54 8.57 7.27
N MET A 43 -6.99 7.45 6.79
CA MET A 43 -6.24 6.53 7.62
C MET A 43 -4.75 6.84 7.62
N LYS A 44 -4.15 6.80 8.82
CA LYS A 44 -2.72 6.91 9.06
C LYS A 44 -2.26 5.66 9.81
N ILE A 45 -1.43 4.85 9.16
CA ILE A 45 -1.00 3.54 9.67
C ILE A 45 0.51 3.59 9.92
N PRO A 46 0.93 3.69 11.20
CA PRO A 46 2.34 3.61 11.56
C PRO A 46 2.90 2.22 11.27
N ALA A 47 4.04 2.17 10.59
CA ALA A 47 4.70 0.93 10.21
C ALA A 47 6.23 1.08 10.31
N LYS A 48 6.91 -0.07 10.33
CA LYS A 48 8.37 -0.19 10.31
C LYS A 48 8.78 -0.91 9.04
N VAL A 49 9.78 -0.39 8.34
CA VAL A 49 10.37 -1.04 7.17
C VAL A 49 11.09 -2.31 7.62
N VAL A 50 10.75 -3.45 7.02
CA VAL A 50 11.43 -4.73 7.28
C VAL A 50 12.54 -4.95 6.24
N TRP A 51 12.25 -4.60 4.99
CA TRP A 51 13.19 -4.67 3.88
C TRP A 51 12.78 -3.68 2.79
N SER A 52 13.76 -3.23 1.99
CA SER A 52 13.49 -2.40 0.81
C SER A 52 14.54 -2.66 -0.26
N ASN A 53 14.11 -2.63 -1.51
CA ASN A 53 14.97 -2.61 -2.69
C ASN A 53 14.46 -1.57 -3.70
N GLU A 54 15.04 -1.54 -4.89
CA GLU A 54 14.69 -0.58 -5.97
C GLU A 54 13.26 -0.71 -6.49
N ARG A 55 12.60 -1.85 -6.27
CA ARG A 55 11.27 -2.14 -6.83
C ARG A 55 10.19 -2.13 -5.76
N GLN A 56 10.52 -2.63 -4.57
CA GLN A 56 9.54 -2.97 -3.56
C GLN A 56 10.06 -2.68 -2.14
N THR A 57 9.11 -2.38 -1.26
CA THR A 57 9.35 -2.18 0.16
C THR A 57 8.36 -3.02 0.96
N GLY A 58 8.87 -3.81 1.89
CA GLY A 58 8.07 -4.55 2.86
C GLY A 58 8.02 -3.82 4.19
N VAL A 59 6.82 -3.64 4.73
CA VAL A 59 6.61 -2.99 6.03
C VAL A 59 5.80 -3.90 6.96
N THR A 60 6.08 -3.79 8.26
CA THR A 60 5.27 -4.38 9.34
C THR A 60 4.57 -3.26 10.10
N PHE A 61 3.30 -3.43 10.43
CA PHE A 61 2.54 -2.43 11.16
C PHE A 61 2.94 -2.41 12.63
N LEU A 62 3.03 -1.22 13.22
CA LEU A 62 3.32 -1.10 14.66
C LEU A 62 2.16 -1.60 15.51
N LYS A 63 0.94 -1.59 14.96
CA LYS A 63 -0.25 -2.23 15.52
C LYS A 63 -0.95 -3.01 14.41
N PRO A 64 -1.39 -4.26 14.65
CA PRO A 64 -2.17 -4.98 13.67
C PRO A 64 -3.42 -4.19 13.25
N LEU A 65 -3.76 -4.27 11.97
CA LEU A 65 -4.97 -3.65 11.44
C LEU A 65 -6.21 -4.37 11.96
N LYS A 66 -7.25 -3.60 12.24
CA LYS A 66 -8.58 -4.17 12.48
C LYS A 66 -9.15 -4.71 11.16
N PRO A 67 -10.07 -5.69 11.20
CA PRO A 67 -10.69 -6.23 9.99
C PRO A 67 -11.29 -5.15 9.07
N ALA A 68 -11.93 -4.13 9.63
CA ALA A 68 -12.50 -3.02 8.86
C ALA A 68 -11.42 -2.21 8.11
N ASP A 69 -10.31 -1.89 8.76
CA ASP A 69 -9.19 -1.14 8.14
C ASP A 69 -8.52 -1.97 7.05
N LEU A 70 -8.36 -3.28 7.28
CA LEU A 70 -7.80 -4.21 6.31
C LEU A 70 -8.69 -4.28 5.06
N GLN A 71 -10.01 -4.39 5.23
CA GLN A 71 -10.96 -4.41 4.10
C GLN A 71 -10.94 -3.11 3.31
N ALA A 72 -10.87 -1.96 4.00
CA ALA A 72 -10.77 -0.64 3.36
C ALA A 72 -9.50 -0.50 2.49
N LEU A 73 -8.37 -1.05 2.95
CA LEU A 73 -7.12 -1.03 2.19
C LEU A 73 -7.07 -2.08 1.08
N ALA A 74 -7.65 -3.26 1.31
CA ALA A 74 -7.69 -4.33 0.31
C ALA A 74 -8.35 -3.87 -1.00
N GLY A 75 -9.40 -3.04 -0.92
CA GLY A 75 -10.04 -2.42 -2.08
C GLY A 75 -9.12 -1.49 -2.90
N THR A 76 -7.97 -1.08 -2.35
CA THR A 76 -6.99 -0.21 -3.03
C THR A 76 -5.85 -0.98 -3.68
N VAL A 77 -5.75 -2.30 -3.44
CA VAL A 77 -4.74 -3.17 -4.04
C VAL A 77 -5.00 -3.22 -5.55
N GLY A 78 -3.98 -2.90 -6.35
CA GLY A 78 -4.09 -2.91 -7.82
C GLY A 78 -4.83 -1.72 -8.45
N GLN A 79 -5.46 -0.83 -7.66
CA GLN A 79 -6.06 0.39 -8.19
C GLN A 79 -5.02 1.50 -8.34
N ALA A 80 -4.35 1.49 -9.48
CA ALA A 80 -3.78 2.70 -10.00
C ALA A 80 -4.12 2.77 -11.48
N ALA A 81 -4.60 3.95 -11.87
CA ALA A 81 -5.11 4.25 -13.21
C ALA A 81 -4.26 3.61 -14.31
N PRO A 82 -4.88 3.09 -15.38
CA PRO A 82 -4.13 2.61 -16.52
C PRO A 82 -3.25 3.75 -17.06
N PRO A 83 -2.01 3.49 -17.50
CA PRO A 83 -1.36 4.42 -18.40
C PRO A 83 -2.28 4.61 -19.62
N ALA A 84 -2.39 5.83 -20.14
CA ALA A 84 -3.20 6.14 -21.31
C ALA A 84 -2.95 5.09 -22.42
N GLY A 85 -3.95 4.25 -22.67
CA GLY A 85 -3.84 3.07 -23.53
C GLY A 85 -4.93 2.08 -23.14
N GLY A 86 -6.06 2.14 -23.85
CA GLY A 86 -7.31 1.47 -23.47
C GLY A 86 -7.17 -0.03 -23.26
N TRP A 87 -7.68 -0.50 -22.13
CA TRP A 87 -8.03 -1.90 -21.92
C TRP A 87 -9.54 -1.98 -21.75
N ARG A 88 -10.17 -2.68 -22.69
CA ARG A 88 -11.61 -2.89 -22.77
C ARG A 88 -12.11 -3.69 -21.57
N HIS A 89 -13.25 -3.26 -21.05
CA HIS A 89 -14.05 -3.93 -20.05
C HIS A 89 -14.37 -5.39 -20.45
N HIS A 90 -14.04 -6.33 -19.57
CA HIS A 90 -14.81 -7.55 -19.29
C HIS A 90 -14.74 -7.69 -17.76
N GLY A 91 -15.77 -7.43 -16.96
CA GLY A 91 -17.12 -7.96 -17.07
C GLY A 91 -17.30 -8.99 -15.95
N PHE A 92 -17.37 -8.53 -14.70
CA PHE A 92 -17.75 -9.39 -13.57
C PHE A 92 -19.27 -9.56 -13.62
N ARG A 93 -19.73 -10.79 -13.90
CA ARG A 93 -21.14 -11.16 -13.95
C ARG A 93 -21.40 -12.04 -12.73
N GLU A 94 -21.96 -11.46 -11.68
CA GLU A 94 -22.71 -12.21 -10.66
C GLU A 94 -24.01 -12.67 -11.30
N ILE A 95 -24.29 -13.99 -11.28
CA ILE A 95 -25.67 -14.49 -11.19
C ILE A 95 -25.66 -15.73 -10.30
N SER A 96 -26.50 -15.62 -9.26
CA SER A 96 -27.22 -16.58 -8.41
C SER A 96 -27.02 -18.08 -8.59
#